data_AF-A0A0Q5J7T2-F1
#
_entry.id   AF-A0A0Q5J7T2-F1
#
_cell.length_a   1.000
_cell.length_b   1.000
_cell.length_c   1.000
_cell.angle_alpha   90.00
_cell.angle_beta   90.00
_cell.angle_gamma   90.00
#
_symmetry.space_group_name_H-M   'P 1'
#
loop_
_entity.id
_entity.type
_entity.pdbx_description
1 polymer ?
#
loop_
_entity_poly.entity_id
_entity_poly.type
_entity_poly.pdbx_seq_one_letter_code
_entity_poly.pdbx_strand_id
1 'polypeptide(L)'
;MSDSTPSKVPSSSADLAALRAAAAQAAAEAAEAKAQAAALALAAAEAAAAEGATPAATPAPAADVPAPALSEHAAQIVAGYTFTGPMLPVGALVEDDVAIPGAPVGIPLAMMNRHGLVAGATGTGKTRTLQVLTEGLSAAGVPVFVADIKGDLSGLAVPGTSSEKLLARTVSLGQEWVATASPVEFYSLGGLGEGTPVRTTVTDFGPLLLAKVLGLNATQESSLGLIMHWADTQGLAPLDLKDLQATIAYLVSDEGKPLLKGIGGLSASTAGVILREIVSLQGQGADAFFGEPAFDVSELLRTTPDGRGVVSALELPAVQDRPALFSTFLMWLLAELFQELPEVGDPDKPKLVFFFDEAHLLFTGASGDFLTQVTQTVRLIRSKGVGVFFVTQSPKDVPGDVLAQLGNRVQHALRAFTPDDAKALRAAARTFPTSPYDLEQLLQSLGTGEAVVTVQSERGTPTPVAWTRLRAPQSSMEPMPAAQLTAAVTASPLSGRYAVAVDRESAYELLAVRAEKAQEAARKQQEAEEAQDRADEAAREAKRAAPRRSTSRTSPLDSLLRSAGTQLGREITRSIFGTRRR
;
A
#
# COMPACT_ATOMS: atom_id res chain seq x y z
N MET A 1 -3.44 48.26 0.70
CA MET A 1 -3.75 48.85 2.01
C MET A 1 -4.08 47.71 2.95
N SER A 2 -3.16 47.51 3.89
CA SER A 2 -3.12 46.50 4.93
C SER A 2 -4.17 46.73 6.01
N ASP A 3 -4.76 45.67 6.54
CA ASP A 3 -4.94 45.58 7.99
C ASP A 3 -4.78 44.12 8.45
N SER A 4 -3.63 43.86 9.07
CA SER A 4 -3.24 42.58 9.65
C SER A 4 -3.10 42.76 11.14
N THR A 5 -4.09 42.32 11.91
CA THR A 5 -4.03 42.30 13.38
C THR A 5 -3.17 41.10 13.83
N PRO A 6 -2.09 41.29 14.59
CA PRO A 6 -1.31 40.17 15.11
C PRO A 6 -2.00 39.53 16.32
N SER A 7 -2.07 38.21 16.33
CA SER A 7 -2.49 37.39 17.47
C SER A 7 -1.58 37.66 18.67
N LYS A 8 -2.16 38.18 19.76
CA LYS A 8 -1.45 38.49 21.01
C LYS A 8 -1.00 37.21 21.70
N VAL A 9 0.30 37.01 21.80
CA VAL A 9 0.92 36.09 22.77
C VAL A 9 0.56 36.58 24.18
N PRO A 10 0.07 35.72 25.09
CA PRO A 10 -0.31 36.14 26.44
C PRO A 10 0.92 36.65 27.19
N SER A 11 0.92 37.94 27.53
CA SER A 11 2.07 38.65 28.11
C SER A 11 1.90 39.01 29.59
N SER A 12 0.81 38.58 30.23
CA SER A 12 0.61 38.80 31.68
C SER A 12 0.97 37.54 32.49
N SER A 13 1.54 37.74 33.68
CA SER A 13 1.85 36.66 34.62
C SER A 13 0.61 35.86 35.05
N ALA A 14 -0.57 36.50 35.00
CA ALA A 14 -1.85 35.88 35.30
C ALA A 14 -2.30 34.89 34.21
N ASP A 15 -2.11 35.23 32.93
CA ASP A 15 -2.49 34.35 31.80
C ASP A 15 -1.61 33.09 31.76
N LEU A 16 -0.31 33.24 32.04
CA LEU A 16 0.61 32.11 32.17
C LEU A 16 0.28 31.22 33.38
N ALA A 17 -0.19 31.82 34.48
CA ALA A 17 -0.62 31.06 35.65
C ALA A 17 -1.90 30.25 35.35
N ALA A 18 -2.86 30.83 34.62
CA ALA A 18 -4.08 30.15 34.19
C ALA A 18 -3.78 28.98 33.25
N LEU A 19 -2.88 29.16 32.27
CA LEU A 19 -2.45 28.07 31.37
C LEU A 19 -1.74 26.95 32.12
N ARG A 20 -0.90 27.27 33.10
CA ARG A 20 -0.25 26.25 33.96
C ARG A 20 -1.25 25.51 34.84
N ALA A 21 -2.27 26.19 35.37
CA ALA A 21 -3.33 25.56 36.14
C ALA A 21 -4.18 24.62 35.28
N ALA A 22 -4.54 25.03 34.06
CA ALA A 22 -5.26 24.19 33.11
C ALA A 22 -4.45 22.96 32.68
N ALA A 23 -3.14 23.12 32.43
CA ALA A 23 -2.25 22.01 32.12
C ALA A 23 -2.09 21.03 33.31
N ALA A 24 -2.00 21.55 34.53
CA ALA A 24 -1.94 20.72 35.74
C ALA A 24 -3.25 19.95 35.98
N GLN A 25 -4.39 20.58 35.70
CA GLN A 25 -5.69 19.92 35.80
C GLN A 25 -5.85 18.82 34.73
N ALA A 26 -5.50 19.09 33.48
CA ALA A 26 -5.52 18.09 32.42
C ALA A 26 -4.59 16.91 32.71
N ALA A 27 -3.41 17.18 33.29
CA ALA A 27 -2.49 16.12 33.73
C ALA A 27 -3.05 15.29 34.89
N ALA A 28 -3.78 15.91 35.82
CA ALA A 28 -4.44 15.21 36.92
C ALA A 28 -5.59 14.31 36.42
N GLU A 29 -6.43 14.82 35.50
CA GLU A 29 -7.52 14.05 34.87
C GLU A 29 -6.97 12.87 34.04
N ALA A 30 -5.87 13.07 33.31
CA ALA A 30 -5.20 12.00 32.59
C ALA A 30 -4.58 10.94 33.53
N ALA A 31 -4.01 11.37 34.66
CA ALA A 31 -3.49 10.46 35.67
C ALA A 31 -4.62 9.65 36.35
N GLU A 32 -5.76 10.27 36.60
CA GLU A 32 -6.95 9.60 37.16
C GLU A 32 -7.54 8.59 36.17
N ALA A 33 -7.65 8.94 34.89
CA ALA A 33 -8.10 8.01 33.84
C ALA A 33 -7.14 6.82 33.70
N LYS A 34 -5.82 7.06 33.75
CA LYS A 34 -4.81 6.00 33.72
C LYS A 34 -4.87 5.11 34.96
N ALA A 35 -5.13 5.69 36.13
CA ALA A 35 -5.30 4.94 37.38
C ALA A 35 -6.57 4.08 37.36
N GLN A 36 -7.68 4.59 36.83
CA GLN A 36 -8.92 3.83 36.65
C GLN A 36 -8.75 2.68 35.65
N ALA A 37 -8.08 2.91 34.53
CA ALA A 37 -7.76 1.86 33.56
C ALA A 37 -6.86 0.78 34.17
N ALA A 38 -5.85 1.16 34.95
CA ALA A 38 -4.99 0.22 35.68
C ALA A 38 -5.76 -0.56 36.75
N ALA A 39 -6.68 0.08 37.47
CA ALA A 39 -7.53 -0.58 38.47
C ALA A 39 -8.51 -1.58 37.84
N LEU A 40 -9.09 -1.26 36.67
CA LEU A 40 -9.94 -2.18 35.92
C LEU A 40 -9.14 -3.37 35.36
N ALA A 41 -7.92 -3.14 34.87
CA ALA A 41 -7.02 -4.20 34.42
C ALA A 41 -6.60 -5.12 35.58
N LEU A 42 -6.33 -4.55 36.77
CA LEU A 42 -6.04 -5.31 37.98
C LEU A 42 -7.26 -6.13 38.43
N ALA A 43 -8.46 -5.54 38.47
CA ALA A 43 -9.69 -6.26 38.83
C ALA A 43 -10.01 -7.40 37.85
N ALA A 44 -9.74 -7.22 36.55
CA ALA A 44 -9.87 -8.29 35.55
C ALA A 44 -8.85 -9.41 35.76
N ALA A 45 -7.61 -9.07 36.12
CA ALA A 45 -6.57 -10.04 36.45
C ALA A 45 -6.86 -10.79 37.76
N GLU A 46 -7.40 -10.11 38.77
CA GLU A 46 -7.83 -10.70 40.05
C GLU A 46 -9.05 -11.62 39.86
N ALA A 47 -10.00 -11.26 39.01
CA ALA A 47 -11.12 -12.13 38.64
C ALA A 47 -10.65 -13.39 37.91
N ALA A 48 -9.70 -13.26 36.98
CA ALA A 48 -9.08 -14.40 36.29
C ALA A 48 -8.26 -15.29 37.25
N ALA A 49 -7.63 -14.70 38.27
CA ALA A 49 -6.91 -15.44 39.31
C ALA A 49 -7.86 -16.13 40.31
N ALA A 50 -9.03 -15.53 40.59
CA ALA A 50 -10.06 -16.11 41.48
C ALA A 50 -10.80 -17.30 40.85
N GLU A 51 -10.84 -17.39 39.51
CA GLU A 51 -11.34 -18.57 38.78
C GLU A 51 -10.30 -19.71 38.67
N GLY A 52 -9.07 -19.48 39.16
CA GLY A 52 -8.02 -20.49 39.27
C GLY A 52 -8.03 -21.24 40.60
N ALA A 53 -8.41 -22.53 40.54
CA ALA A 53 -8.27 -23.57 41.57
C ALA A 53 -9.43 -23.74 42.58
N THR A 54 -10.46 -24.46 42.14
CA THR A 54 -11.07 -25.51 42.97
C THR A 54 -11.39 -26.72 42.08
N PRO A 55 -10.88 -27.93 42.36
CA PRO A 55 -11.23 -29.12 41.59
C PRO A 55 -12.67 -29.49 41.94
N ALA A 56 -13.63 -29.02 41.14
CA ALA A 56 -15.01 -29.44 41.26
C ALA A 56 -15.11 -30.94 40.94
N ALA A 57 -15.74 -31.68 41.85
CA ALA A 57 -15.98 -33.11 41.75
C ALA A 57 -16.60 -33.46 40.39
N THR A 58 -16.10 -34.55 39.80
CA THR A 58 -16.65 -35.20 38.60
C THR A 58 -18.18 -35.30 38.71
N PRO A 59 -18.96 -34.61 37.87
CA PRO A 59 -20.36 -34.93 37.75
C PRO A 59 -20.45 -36.35 37.16
N ALA A 60 -21.24 -37.20 37.79
CA ALA A 60 -21.63 -38.49 37.23
C ALA A 60 -22.11 -38.27 35.79
N PRO A 61 -21.83 -39.21 34.85
CA PRO A 61 -22.13 -39.01 33.45
C PRO A 61 -23.62 -38.74 33.30
N ALA A 62 -23.97 -37.52 32.88
CA ALA A 62 -25.28 -37.25 32.34
C ALA A 62 -25.49 -38.25 31.22
N ALA A 63 -26.54 -39.04 31.31
CA ALA A 63 -26.89 -40.04 30.32
C ALA A 63 -26.79 -39.43 28.92
N ASP A 64 -26.08 -40.11 28.02
CA ASP A 64 -26.02 -39.83 26.59
C ASP A 64 -27.46 -39.63 26.07
N VAL A 65 -27.85 -38.37 25.91
CA VAL A 65 -28.87 -38.02 24.93
C VAL A 65 -28.10 -37.98 23.61
N PRO A 66 -28.32 -38.91 22.67
CA PRO A 66 -27.65 -38.85 21.39
C PRO A 66 -27.94 -37.48 20.78
N ALA A 67 -26.90 -36.76 20.37
CA ALA A 67 -27.10 -35.66 19.44
C ALA A 67 -27.96 -36.20 18.29
N PRO A 68 -29.02 -35.49 17.84
CA PRO A 68 -29.85 -35.98 16.76
C PRO A 68 -28.95 -36.36 15.59
N ALA A 69 -29.15 -37.57 15.06
CA ALA A 69 -28.35 -38.06 13.95
C ALA A 69 -28.42 -37.03 12.80
N LEU A 70 -27.26 -36.61 12.32
CA LEU A 70 -27.18 -35.67 11.19
C LEU A 70 -27.92 -36.26 9.99
N SER A 71 -28.57 -35.40 9.21
CA SER A 71 -29.12 -35.79 7.91
C SER A 71 -28.00 -36.32 7.01
N GLU A 72 -28.36 -37.08 5.97
CA GLU A 72 -27.36 -37.59 5.02
C GLU A 72 -26.59 -36.44 4.35
N HIS A 73 -27.29 -35.34 4.01
CA HIS A 73 -26.68 -34.15 3.42
C HIS A 73 -25.73 -33.45 4.41
N ALA A 74 -26.16 -33.21 5.65
CA ALA A 74 -25.29 -32.66 6.69
C ALA A 74 -24.05 -33.53 6.94
N ALA A 75 -24.18 -34.86 6.93
CA ALA A 75 -23.04 -35.77 7.05
C ALA A 75 -22.08 -35.68 5.86
N GLN A 76 -22.59 -35.52 4.62
CA GLN A 76 -21.77 -35.28 3.43
C GLN A 76 -21.01 -33.94 3.50
N ILE A 77 -21.67 -32.88 3.99
CA ILE A 77 -21.04 -31.59 4.23
C ILE A 77 -19.93 -31.73 5.28
N VAL A 78 -20.21 -32.33 6.44
CA VAL A 78 -19.19 -32.59 7.47
C VAL A 78 -17.99 -33.32 6.91
N ALA A 79 -18.20 -34.39 6.14
CA ALA A 79 -17.12 -35.15 5.52
C ALA A 79 -16.28 -34.30 4.55
N GLY A 80 -16.93 -33.39 3.80
CA GLY A 80 -16.26 -32.48 2.86
C GLY A 80 -15.51 -31.32 3.51
N TYR A 81 -15.89 -30.92 4.73
CA TYR A 81 -15.25 -29.85 5.52
C TYR A 81 -14.42 -30.39 6.70
N THR A 82 -14.12 -31.69 6.70
CA THR A 82 -13.16 -32.30 7.62
C THR A 82 -11.76 -32.23 7.02
N PHE A 83 -10.85 -31.53 7.70
CA PHE A 83 -9.48 -31.31 7.25
C PHE A 83 -8.48 -31.90 8.25
N THR A 84 -7.26 -32.15 7.79
CA THR A 84 -6.19 -32.64 8.68
C THR A 84 -5.60 -31.53 9.53
N GLY A 85 -5.46 -30.33 8.96
CA GLY A 85 -4.97 -29.14 9.63
C GLY A 85 -6.05 -28.29 10.32
N PRO A 86 -5.64 -27.21 11.01
CA PRO A 86 -6.57 -26.26 11.60
C PRO A 86 -7.44 -25.60 10.53
N MET A 87 -8.72 -25.41 10.87
CA MET A 87 -9.71 -24.77 10.01
C MET A 87 -10.11 -23.43 10.62
N LEU A 88 -10.16 -22.40 9.78
CA LEU A 88 -10.80 -21.15 10.12
C LEU A 88 -12.32 -21.29 10.00
N PRO A 89 -13.08 -21.16 11.11
CA PRO A 89 -14.51 -21.35 11.06
C PRO A 89 -15.21 -20.15 10.40
N VAL A 90 -16.06 -20.42 9.42
CA VAL A 90 -16.84 -19.41 8.69
C VAL A 90 -18.28 -19.38 9.21
N GLY A 91 -18.87 -20.55 9.47
CA GLY A 91 -20.26 -20.67 9.86
C GLY A 91 -20.68 -22.11 10.11
N ALA A 92 -21.98 -22.35 10.06
CA ALA A 92 -22.58 -23.67 10.12
C ALA A 92 -23.54 -23.87 8.94
N LEU A 93 -23.68 -25.12 8.49
CA LEU A 93 -24.65 -25.50 7.45
C LEU A 93 -26.07 -25.06 7.85
N VAL A 94 -26.87 -24.69 6.86
CA VAL A 94 -28.31 -24.44 7.00
C VAL A 94 -29.09 -25.55 6.29
N GLU A 95 -30.05 -26.15 7.00
CA GLU A 95 -31.06 -27.06 6.45
C GLU A 95 -32.43 -26.60 6.94
N ASP A 96 -33.41 -26.51 6.02
CA ASP A 96 -34.77 -26.05 6.33
C ASP A 96 -34.81 -24.73 7.13
N ASP A 97 -33.99 -23.76 6.73
CA ASP A 97 -33.78 -22.45 7.39
C ASP A 97 -33.19 -22.50 8.83
N VAL A 98 -32.80 -23.69 9.31
CA VAL A 98 -32.20 -23.90 10.63
C VAL A 98 -30.70 -24.15 10.47
N ALA A 99 -29.88 -23.44 11.27
CA ALA A 99 -28.46 -23.73 11.32
C ALA A 99 -28.21 -25.02 12.07
N ILE A 100 -27.24 -25.82 11.60
CA ILE A 100 -26.89 -27.13 12.15
C ILE A 100 -25.50 -27.00 12.81
N PRO A 101 -25.40 -26.71 14.13
CA PRO A 101 -24.11 -26.54 14.82
C PRO A 101 -23.14 -27.71 14.65
N GLY A 102 -23.66 -28.94 14.51
CA GLY A 102 -22.87 -30.15 14.28
C GLY A 102 -22.29 -30.28 12.87
N ALA A 103 -22.59 -29.34 11.95
CA ALA A 103 -22.07 -29.30 10.60
C ALA A 103 -21.34 -27.96 10.33
N PRO A 104 -20.14 -27.77 10.92
CA PRO A 104 -19.37 -26.55 10.75
C PRO A 104 -18.84 -26.42 9.32
N VAL A 105 -18.79 -25.19 8.84
CA VAL A 105 -18.25 -24.82 7.53
C VAL A 105 -17.10 -23.84 7.75
N GLY A 106 -15.98 -24.07 7.08
CA GLY A 106 -14.78 -23.25 7.24
C GLY A 106 -13.75 -23.45 6.14
N ILE A 107 -12.64 -22.72 6.28
CA ILE A 107 -11.52 -22.73 5.32
C ILE A 107 -10.29 -23.33 6.02
N PRO A 108 -9.64 -24.37 5.50
CA PRO A 108 -8.37 -24.84 6.04
C PRO A 108 -7.34 -23.71 6.05
N LEU A 109 -6.62 -23.49 7.15
CA LEU A 109 -5.64 -22.41 7.21
C LEU A 109 -4.57 -22.55 6.12
N ALA A 110 -4.08 -23.76 5.87
CA ALA A 110 -3.12 -24.05 4.80
C ALA A 110 -3.63 -23.67 3.40
N MET A 111 -4.95 -23.58 3.20
CA MET A 111 -5.57 -23.26 1.91
C MET A 111 -5.88 -21.76 1.74
N MET A 112 -5.56 -20.92 2.74
CA MET A 112 -5.76 -19.47 2.65
C MET A 112 -4.82 -18.80 1.63
N ASN A 113 -3.67 -19.39 1.32
CA ASN A 113 -2.79 -18.93 0.23
C ASN A 113 -3.29 -19.36 -1.16
N ARG A 114 -4.42 -20.06 -1.26
CA ARG A 114 -5.08 -20.42 -2.54
C ARG A 114 -6.03 -19.34 -3.03
N HIS A 115 -5.91 -18.13 -2.46
CA HIS A 115 -6.71 -16.95 -2.77
C HIS A 115 -8.21 -17.16 -2.55
N GLY A 116 -9.00 -16.11 -2.67
CA GLY A 116 -10.44 -16.28 -2.57
C GLY A 116 -11.27 -15.10 -3.02
N LEU A 117 -12.57 -15.36 -3.08
CA LEU A 117 -13.60 -14.39 -3.44
C LEU A 117 -14.65 -14.31 -2.34
N VAL A 118 -14.93 -13.11 -1.85
CA VAL A 118 -16.11 -12.80 -1.04
C VAL A 118 -17.00 -11.87 -1.86
N ALA A 119 -18.14 -12.37 -2.35
CA ALA A 119 -19.00 -11.61 -3.26
C ALA A 119 -20.46 -11.57 -2.81
N GLY A 120 -21.20 -10.54 -3.19
CA GLY A 120 -22.64 -10.40 -2.95
C GLY A 120 -23.11 -8.96 -2.87
N ALA A 121 -24.41 -8.71 -3.00
CA ALA A 121 -24.97 -7.37 -3.04
C ALA A 121 -24.69 -6.56 -1.74
N THR A 122 -24.85 -5.24 -1.80
CA THR A 122 -24.72 -4.35 -0.63
C THR A 122 -25.66 -4.78 0.51
N GLY A 123 -25.16 -4.73 1.75
CA GLY A 123 -25.95 -5.08 2.94
C GLY A 123 -26.16 -6.58 3.20
N THR A 124 -25.58 -7.46 2.40
CA THR A 124 -25.75 -8.94 2.55
C THR A 124 -24.82 -9.57 3.58
N GLY A 125 -23.82 -8.82 4.08
CA GLY A 125 -22.91 -9.26 5.14
C GLY A 125 -21.44 -9.40 4.73
N LYS A 126 -21.04 -9.00 3.51
CA LYS A 126 -19.64 -9.10 3.02
C LYS A 126 -18.59 -8.55 3.99
N THR A 127 -18.77 -7.29 4.44
CA THR A 127 -17.86 -6.65 5.40
C THR A 127 -17.76 -7.46 6.69
N ARG A 128 -18.87 -8.03 7.18
CA ARG A 128 -18.87 -8.88 8.39
C ARG A 128 -18.13 -10.19 8.16
N THR A 129 -18.25 -10.79 6.98
CA THR A 129 -17.45 -11.96 6.60
C THR A 129 -15.96 -11.62 6.55
N LEU A 130 -15.58 -10.50 5.94
CA LEU A 130 -14.20 -10.01 5.92
C LEU A 130 -13.67 -9.84 7.35
N GLN A 131 -14.44 -9.21 8.24
CA GLN A 131 -14.09 -9.07 9.66
C GLN A 131 -13.89 -10.43 10.34
N VAL A 132 -14.82 -11.37 10.21
CA VAL A 132 -14.71 -12.73 10.78
C VAL A 132 -13.46 -13.45 10.28
N LEU A 133 -13.17 -13.38 8.98
CA LEU A 133 -11.98 -14.00 8.41
C LEU A 133 -10.70 -13.35 8.95
N THR A 134 -10.68 -12.02 9.07
CA THR A 134 -9.53 -11.26 9.57
C THR A 134 -9.24 -11.54 11.04
N GLU A 135 -10.27 -11.50 11.90
CA GLU A 135 -10.17 -11.83 13.32
C GLU A 135 -9.62 -13.25 13.52
N GLY A 136 -10.17 -14.20 12.78
CA GLY A 136 -9.77 -15.59 12.86
C GLY A 136 -8.32 -15.82 12.42
N LEU A 137 -7.89 -15.18 11.34
CA LEU A 137 -6.51 -15.25 10.86
C LEU A 137 -5.54 -14.63 11.86
N SER A 138 -5.86 -13.45 12.39
CA SER A 138 -5.08 -12.80 13.44
C SER A 138 -4.96 -13.69 14.68
N ALA A 139 -6.06 -14.27 15.15
CA ALA A 139 -6.06 -15.20 16.27
C ALA A 139 -5.22 -16.47 16.01
N ALA A 140 -5.16 -16.95 14.76
CA ALA A 140 -4.32 -18.06 14.34
C ALA A 140 -2.83 -17.68 14.14
N GLY A 141 -2.45 -16.43 14.46
CA GLY A 141 -1.10 -15.93 14.28
C GLY A 141 -0.72 -15.73 12.81
N VAL A 142 -1.69 -15.42 11.95
CA VAL A 142 -1.47 -15.04 10.55
C VAL A 142 -1.65 -13.52 10.45
N PRO A 143 -0.61 -12.77 10.09
CA PRO A 143 -0.73 -11.35 9.76
C PRO A 143 -1.71 -11.14 8.60
N VAL A 144 -2.48 -10.06 8.65
CA VAL A 144 -3.49 -9.74 7.65
C VAL A 144 -3.27 -8.32 7.15
N PHE A 145 -3.31 -8.12 5.84
CA PHE A 145 -3.41 -6.79 5.25
C PHE A 145 -4.82 -6.57 4.74
N VAL A 146 -5.43 -5.43 5.08
CA VAL A 146 -6.77 -5.07 4.64
C VAL A 146 -6.75 -3.70 3.99
N ALA A 147 -7.19 -3.61 2.74
CA ALA A 147 -7.46 -2.33 2.09
C ALA A 147 -8.90 -1.92 2.42
N ASP A 148 -9.06 -0.94 3.31
CA ASP A 148 -10.36 -0.45 3.76
C ASP A 148 -10.74 0.82 2.99
N ILE A 149 -11.57 0.64 1.97
CA ILE A 149 -12.08 1.74 1.13
C ILE A 149 -13.16 2.54 1.88
N LYS A 150 -13.92 1.90 2.78
CA LYS A 150 -15.08 2.50 3.44
C LYS A 150 -14.77 3.10 4.80
N GLY A 151 -13.65 2.71 5.42
CA GLY A 151 -13.26 3.08 6.79
C GLY A 151 -14.08 2.34 7.87
N ASP A 152 -14.76 1.25 7.51
CA ASP A 152 -15.64 0.50 8.41
C ASP A 152 -14.96 -0.67 9.14
N LEU A 153 -13.69 -0.95 8.83
CA LEU A 153 -12.90 -2.05 9.39
C LEU A 153 -12.02 -1.61 10.56
N SER A 154 -11.92 -0.31 10.83
CA SER A 154 -11.29 0.20 12.06
C SER A 154 -11.91 -0.35 13.35
N GLY A 155 -13.18 -0.81 13.29
CA GLY A 155 -13.85 -1.54 14.36
C GLY A 155 -13.14 -2.84 14.79
N LEU A 156 -12.25 -3.41 13.96
CA LEU A 156 -11.44 -4.59 14.29
C LEU A 156 -10.59 -4.39 15.55
N ALA A 157 -10.17 -3.16 15.85
CA ALA A 157 -9.37 -2.82 17.03
C ALA A 157 -10.21 -2.49 18.28
N VAL A 158 -11.54 -2.59 18.20
CA VAL A 158 -12.45 -2.35 19.33
C VAL A 158 -13.19 -3.64 19.65
N PRO A 159 -13.28 -4.08 20.92
CA PRO A 159 -14.10 -5.23 21.28
C PRO A 159 -15.57 -5.02 20.92
N GLY A 160 -16.23 -6.06 20.40
CA GLY A 160 -17.65 -5.99 20.06
C GLY A 160 -18.55 -5.78 21.26
N THR A 161 -19.76 -5.26 21.03
CA THR A 161 -20.78 -5.12 22.08
C THR A 161 -21.82 -6.23 21.98
N SER A 162 -22.03 -6.95 23.07
CA SER A 162 -23.05 -8.02 23.13
C SER A 162 -24.48 -7.46 23.06
N SER A 163 -25.39 -8.23 22.49
CA SER A 163 -26.84 -8.02 22.61
C SER A 163 -27.55 -9.37 22.69
N GLU A 164 -28.76 -9.41 23.25
CA GLU A 164 -29.55 -10.65 23.35
C GLU A 164 -29.74 -11.32 21.99
N LYS A 165 -30.04 -10.52 20.95
CA LYS A 165 -30.20 -11.00 19.57
C LYS A 165 -28.91 -11.59 19.00
N LEU A 166 -27.76 -10.96 19.28
CA LEU A 166 -26.46 -11.44 18.84
C LEU A 166 -26.13 -12.78 19.51
N LEU A 167 -26.23 -12.84 20.84
CA LEU A 167 -25.91 -14.04 21.62
C LEU A 167 -26.82 -15.21 21.26
N ALA A 168 -28.12 -14.98 21.07
CA ALA A 168 -29.04 -16.01 20.60
C ALA A 168 -28.62 -16.57 19.23
N ARG A 169 -28.20 -15.70 18.31
CA ARG A 169 -27.69 -16.11 16.98
C ARG A 169 -26.42 -16.93 17.10
N THR A 170 -25.44 -16.51 17.90
CA THR A 170 -24.16 -17.23 18.01
C THR A 170 -24.33 -18.59 18.67
N VAL A 171 -25.18 -18.69 19.70
CA VAL A 171 -25.55 -19.98 20.31
C VAL A 171 -26.20 -20.92 19.30
N SER A 172 -27.11 -20.41 18.45
CA SER A 172 -27.75 -21.22 17.39
C SER A 172 -26.78 -21.75 16.33
N LEU A 173 -25.56 -21.19 16.25
CA LEU A 173 -24.50 -21.60 15.34
C LEU A 173 -23.44 -22.50 15.99
N GLY A 174 -23.53 -22.74 17.30
CA GLY A 174 -22.41 -23.33 18.05
C GLY A 174 -21.18 -22.42 18.09
N GLN A 175 -21.36 -21.11 18.01
CA GLN A 175 -20.30 -20.12 18.17
C GLN A 175 -20.25 -19.65 19.63
N GLU A 176 -19.15 -19.93 20.30
CA GLU A 176 -18.77 -19.25 21.54
C GLU A 176 -18.34 -17.82 21.19
N TRP A 177 -19.18 -16.85 21.54
CA TRP A 177 -18.94 -15.45 21.25
C TRP A 177 -18.42 -14.73 22.48
N VAL A 178 -17.25 -14.11 22.33
CA VAL A 178 -16.62 -13.25 23.33
C VAL A 178 -16.20 -11.97 22.63
N ALA A 179 -16.41 -10.83 23.28
CA ALA A 179 -15.99 -9.54 22.74
C ALA A 179 -14.45 -9.46 22.70
N THR A 180 -13.88 -9.37 21.50
CA THR A 180 -12.43 -9.42 21.30
C THR A 180 -12.00 -8.39 20.26
N ALA A 181 -10.95 -7.61 20.58
CA ALA A 181 -10.27 -6.76 19.61
C ALA A 181 -9.07 -7.50 18.99
N SER A 182 -8.83 -7.24 17.70
CA SER A 182 -7.62 -7.63 16.99
C SER A 182 -6.51 -6.59 17.18
N PRO A 183 -5.22 -6.98 17.14
CA PRO A 183 -4.11 -6.03 17.11
C PRO A 183 -4.01 -5.38 15.73
N VAL A 184 -4.54 -4.16 15.59
CA VAL A 184 -4.57 -3.42 14.31
C VAL A 184 -3.52 -2.31 14.29
N GLU A 185 -2.83 -2.18 13.16
CA GLU A 185 -1.99 -1.05 12.80
C GLU A 185 -2.64 -0.33 11.62
N PHE A 186 -2.79 0.99 11.75
CA PHE A 186 -3.46 1.82 10.77
C PHE A 186 -2.45 2.53 9.88
N TYR A 187 -2.66 2.43 8.57
CA TYR A 187 -1.82 3.00 7.54
C TYR A 187 -2.62 3.96 6.67
N SER A 188 -1.95 4.95 6.10
CA SER A 188 -2.51 5.87 5.11
C SER A 188 -1.63 5.88 3.85
N LEU A 189 -2.23 6.14 2.69
CA LEU A 189 -1.46 6.16 1.45
C LEU A 189 -0.78 7.53 1.27
N GLY A 190 0.55 7.56 1.40
CA GLY A 190 1.32 8.80 1.28
C GLY A 190 1.04 9.87 2.35
N GLY A 191 0.28 9.54 3.40
CA GLY A 191 -0.23 10.50 4.38
C GLY A 191 -1.58 11.12 4.03
N LEU A 192 -2.25 10.61 2.99
CA LEU A 192 -3.63 10.97 2.67
C LEU A 192 -4.59 10.20 3.58
N GLY A 193 -5.04 10.84 4.67
CA GLY A 193 -5.96 10.25 5.64
C GLY A 193 -5.33 10.00 7.01
N GLU A 194 -6.06 9.33 7.89
CA GLU A 194 -5.59 8.93 9.22
C GLU A 194 -4.83 7.61 9.11
N GLY A 195 -3.60 7.56 9.63
CA GLY A 195 -2.77 6.36 9.58
C GLY A 195 -1.30 6.68 9.39
N THR A 196 -0.43 5.74 9.76
CA THR A 196 1.00 5.82 9.48
C THR A 196 1.22 5.85 7.96
N PRO A 197 1.84 6.89 7.41
CA PRO A 197 2.01 7.03 5.96
C PRO A 197 2.85 5.91 5.38
N VAL A 198 2.36 5.31 4.29
CA VAL A 198 3.11 4.36 3.47
C VAL A 198 3.58 5.07 2.21
N ARG A 199 4.90 5.02 1.97
CA ARG A 199 5.58 5.62 0.83
C ARG A 199 6.56 4.62 0.22
N THR A 200 7.00 4.90 -1.00
CA THR A 200 8.12 4.22 -1.64
C THR A 200 8.87 5.19 -2.53
N THR A 201 10.10 4.91 -2.94
CA THR A 201 10.79 5.77 -3.91
C THR A 201 10.47 5.37 -5.36
N VAL A 202 10.62 6.28 -6.31
CA VAL A 202 10.51 5.94 -7.75
C VAL A 202 11.55 4.88 -8.14
N THR A 203 12.71 4.91 -7.50
CA THR A 203 13.77 3.92 -7.70
C THR A 203 13.35 2.53 -7.23
N ASP A 204 12.83 2.41 -6.01
CA ASP A 204 12.36 1.12 -5.45
C ASP A 204 11.14 0.59 -6.23
N PHE A 205 10.26 1.50 -6.69
CA PHE A 205 9.11 1.12 -7.52
C PHE A 205 9.54 0.47 -8.85
N GLY A 206 10.67 0.92 -9.40
CA GLY A 206 11.30 0.34 -10.57
C GLY A 206 10.64 0.70 -11.91
N PRO A 207 11.40 0.64 -13.02
CA PRO A 207 10.95 1.11 -14.33
C PRO A 207 9.84 0.25 -14.94
N LEU A 208 9.85 -1.07 -14.70
CA LEU A 208 8.89 -1.99 -15.32
C LEU A 208 7.48 -1.78 -14.79
N LEU A 209 7.33 -1.74 -13.46
CA LEU A 209 6.03 -1.52 -12.85
C LEU A 209 5.52 -0.11 -13.14
N LEU A 210 6.42 0.89 -13.06
CA LEU A 210 6.06 2.28 -13.35
C LEU A 210 5.59 2.43 -14.81
N ALA A 211 6.24 1.76 -15.76
CA ALA A 211 5.80 1.77 -17.15
C ALA A 211 4.37 1.20 -17.32
N LYS A 212 4.03 0.12 -16.62
CA LYS A 212 2.68 -0.46 -16.68
C LYS A 212 1.63 0.46 -16.08
N VAL A 213 1.94 1.09 -14.95
CA VAL A 213 1.08 2.08 -14.28
C VAL A 213 0.83 3.29 -15.19
N LEU A 214 1.88 3.79 -15.84
CA LEU A 214 1.82 4.92 -16.77
C LEU A 214 1.23 4.54 -18.15
N GLY A 215 0.89 3.26 -18.38
CA GLY A 215 0.34 2.80 -19.67
C GLY A 215 1.33 2.93 -20.83
N LEU A 216 2.63 2.83 -20.56
CA LEU A 216 3.69 2.98 -21.55
C LEU A 216 3.76 1.77 -22.48
N ASN A 217 4.03 2.02 -23.76
CA ASN A 217 4.33 0.95 -24.72
C ASN A 217 5.76 0.41 -24.55
N ALA A 218 6.09 -0.70 -25.23
CA ALA A 218 7.39 -1.37 -25.10
C ALA A 218 8.61 -0.46 -25.37
N THR A 219 8.49 0.50 -26.30
CA THR A 219 9.59 1.46 -26.59
C THR A 219 9.76 2.46 -25.46
N GLN A 220 8.66 2.97 -24.90
CA GLN A 220 8.64 3.89 -23.77
C GLN A 220 9.10 3.20 -22.47
N GLU A 221 8.67 1.96 -22.23
CA GLU A 221 9.14 1.11 -21.13
C GLU A 221 10.66 0.91 -21.18
N SER A 222 11.20 0.53 -22.35
CA SER A 222 12.64 0.39 -22.56
C SER A 222 13.38 1.71 -22.33
N SER A 223 12.80 2.82 -22.78
CA SER A 223 13.36 4.17 -22.57
C SER A 223 13.35 4.57 -21.10
N LEU A 224 12.28 4.27 -20.36
CA LEU A 224 12.19 4.51 -18.92
C LEU A 224 13.22 3.66 -18.17
N GLY A 225 13.41 2.39 -18.56
CA GLY A 225 14.47 1.54 -18.05
C GLY A 225 15.87 2.13 -18.26
N LEU A 226 16.13 2.70 -19.44
CA LEU A 226 17.39 3.39 -19.74
C LEU A 226 17.61 4.63 -18.84
N ILE A 227 16.56 5.45 -18.66
CA ILE A 227 16.59 6.63 -17.79
C ILE A 227 16.95 6.24 -16.36
N MET A 228 16.25 5.25 -15.80
CA MET A 228 16.46 4.77 -14.43
C MET A 228 17.85 4.15 -14.27
N HIS A 229 18.30 3.36 -15.24
CA HIS A 229 19.64 2.78 -15.22
C HIS A 229 20.74 3.86 -15.24
N TRP A 230 20.60 4.87 -16.09
CA TRP A 230 21.54 5.99 -16.10
C TRP A 230 21.55 6.71 -14.75
N ALA A 231 20.39 7.02 -14.19
CA ALA A 231 20.26 7.71 -12.91
C ALA A 231 20.97 6.94 -11.78
N ASP A 232 20.77 5.63 -11.71
CA ASP A 232 21.46 4.73 -10.76
C ASP A 232 22.99 4.77 -10.93
N THR A 233 23.50 4.65 -12.17
CA THR A 233 24.96 4.71 -12.43
C THR A 233 25.61 6.04 -12.05
N GLN A 234 24.83 7.12 -12.00
CA GLN A 234 25.31 8.45 -11.62
C GLN A 234 25.13 8.75 -10.12
N GLY A 235 24.53 7.83 -9.35
CA GLY A 235 24.15 8.08 -7.96
C GLY A 235 23.05 9.14 -7.83
N LEU A 236 22.18 9.25 -8.83
CA LEU A 236 21.07 10.20 -8.92
C LEU A 236 19.72 9.46 -8.87
N ALA A 237 19.59 8.50 -7.97
CA ALA A 237 18.38 7.69 -7.81
C ALA A 237 17.15 8.60 -7.63
N PRO A 238 16.14 8.54 -8.53
CA PRO A 238 14.94 9.35 -8.38
C PRO A 238 14.16 8.91 -7.14
N LEU A 239 13.95 9.84 -6.20
CA LEU A 239 13.20 9.56 -4.97
C LEU A 239 11.70 9.76 -5.22
N ASP A 240 11.34 10.86 -5.86
CA ASP A 240 9.96 11.23 -6.16
C ASP A 240 9.70 11.43 -7.68
N LEU A 241 8.46 11.81 -8.03
CA LEU A 241 8.08 12.06 -9.42
C LEU A 241 8.71 13.34 -9.99
N LYS A 242 9.14 14.30 -9.16
CA LYS A 242 9.82 15.51 -9.62
C LYS A 242 11.25 15.20 -10.03
N ASP A 243 11.93 14.36 -9.25
CA ASP A 243 13.26 13.85 -9.57
C ASP A 243 13.27 13.10 -10.91
N LEU A 244 12.26 12.27 -11.16
CA LEU A 244 12.14 11.57 -12.43
C LEU A 244 11.92 12.55 -13.59
N GLN A 245 11.05 13.55 -13.42
CA GLN A 245 10.85 14.59 -14.44
C GLN A 245 12.14 15.37 -14.72
N ALA A 246 12.87 15.75 -13.68
CA ALA A 246 14.13 16.45 -13.77
C ALA A 246 15.17 15.64 -14.54
N THR A 247 15.27 14.35 -14.22
CA THR A 247 16.15 13.40 -14.87
C THR A 247 15.82 13.28 -16.36
N ILE A 248 14.55 13.12 -16.71
CA ILE A 248 14.12 13.04 -18.11
C ILE A 248 14.43 14.35 -18.85
N ALA A 249 14.11 15.50 -18.25
CA ALA A 249 14.36 16.82 -18.83
C ALA A 249 15.86 17.06 -19.07
N TYR A 250 16.71 16.67 -18.12
CA TYR A 250 18.16 16.75 -18.26
C TYR A 250 18.66 15.85 -19.39
N LEU A 251 18.21 14.60 -19.47
CA LEU A 251 18.66 13.64 -20.49
C LEU A 251 18.29 14.01 -21.93
N VAL A 252 17.25 14.84 -22.12
CA VAL A 252 16.89 15.39 -23.44
C VAL A 252 17.47 16.78 -23.72
N SER A 253 18.19 17.37 -22.77
CA SER A 253 18.95 18.61 -22.97
C SER A 253 20.19 18.37 -23.85
N ASP A 254 20.82 19.45 -24.31
CA ASP A 254 22.04 19.36 -25.12
C ASP A 254 23.24 18.83 -24.32
N GLU A 255 23.22 18.97 -23.00
CA GLU A 255 24.22 18.45 -22.07
C GLU A 255 24.01 16.96 -21.76
N GLY A 256 22.75 16.54 -21.60
CA GLY A 256 22.41 15.16 -21.25
C GLY A 256 22.37 14.19 -22.43
N LYS A 257 21.94 14.64 -23.62
CA LYS A 257 21.87 13.78 -24.83
C LYS A 257 23.20 13.05 -25.12
N PRO A 258 24.38 13.68 -25.04
CA PRO A 258 25.65 13.00 -25.25
C PRO A 258 25.93 11.89 -24.24
N LEU A 259 25.38 11.96 -23.02
CA LEU A 259 25.62 10.98 -21.95
C LEU A 259 24.92 9.64 -22.22
N LEU A 260 23.88 9.64 -23.06
CA LEU A 260 23.20 8.43 -23.50
C LEU A 260 23.85 7.78 -24.73
N LYS A 261 24.94 8.35 -25.26
CA LYS A 261 25.68 7.74 -26.38
C LYS A 261 26.27 6.41 -25.95
N GLY A 262 25.93 5.34 -26.68
CA GLY A 262 26.41 3.98 -26.43
C GLY A 262 25.43 3.10 -25.65
N ILE A 263 24.38 3.66 -25.04
CA ILE A 263 23.38 2.91 -24.28
C ILE A 263 21.95 2.96 -24.88
N GLY A 264 21.79 3.58 -26.05
CA GLY A 264 20.55 3.51 -26.85
C GLY A 264 19.87 4.85 -27.14
N GLY A 265 20.25 5.92 -26.41
CA GLY A 265 19.67 7.27 -26.59
C GLY A 265 18.21 7.39 -26.13
N LEU A 266 17.74 8.63 -25.95
CA LEU A 266 16.36 8.95 -25.61
C LEU A 266 15.82 9.97 -26.61
N SER A 267 14.72 9.64 -27.28
CA SER A 267 14.07 10.57 -28.22
C SER A 267 13.22 11.61 -27.46
N ALA A 268 13.16 12.84 -27.97
CA ALA A 268 12.36 13.91 -27.37
C ALA A 268 10.85 13.60 -27.38
N SER A 269 10.36 12.89 -28.41
CA SER A 269 8.95 12.49 -28.49
C SER A 269 8.60 11.44 -27.43
N THR A 270 9.45 10.43 -27.23
CA THR A 270 9.26 9.42 -26.19
C THR A 270 9.30 10.05 -24.80
N ALA A 271 10.29 10.89 -24.52
CA ALA A 271 10.40 11.62 -23.26
C ALA A 271 9.16 12.49 -22.99
N GLY A 272 8.66 13.19 -24.01
CA GLY A 272 7.45 14.02 -23.89
C GLY A 272 6.18 13.22 -23.58
N VAL A 273 6.07 11.97 -24.05
CA VAL A 273 4.94 11.10 -23.64
C VAL A 273 5.09 10.71 -22.17
N ILE A 274 6.25 10.20 -21.76
CA ILE A 274 6.50 9.78 -20.37
C ILE A 274 6.23 10.92 -19.39
N LEU A 275 6.72 12.13 -19.69
CA LEU A 275 6.49 13.32 -18.85
C LEU A 275 5.00 13.65 -18.70
N ARG A 276 4.19 13.55 -19.76
CA ARG A 276 2.75 13.81 -19.67
C ARG A 276 2.02 12.79 -18.81
N GLU A 277 2.38 11.52 -18.92
CA GLU A 277 1.79 10.48 -18.07
C GLU A 277 2.19 10.65 -16.60
N ILE A 278 3.44 11.06 -16.32
CA ILE A 278 3.87 11.41 -14.95
C ILE A 278 3.02 12.57 -14.42
N VAL A 279 2.84 13.66 -15.19
CA VAL A 279 2.00 14.81 -14.78
C VAL A 279 0.54 14.40 -14.56
N SER A 280 0.00 13.50 -15.38
CA SER A 280 -1.34 12.94 -15.20
C SER A 280 -1.46 12.17 -13.88
N LEU A 281 -0.45 11.35 -13.55
CA LEU A 281 -0.38 10.58 -12.30
C LEU A 281 -0.24 11.51 -11.07
N GLN A 282 0.56 12.57 -11.17
CA GLN A 282 0.66 13.62 -10.15
C GLN A 282 -0.67 14.35 -9.92
N GLY A 283 -1.41 14.64 -11.00
CA GLY A 283 -2.75 15.21 -10.93
C GLY A 283 -3.75 14.36 -10.15
N GLN A 284 -3.49 13.04 -10.03
CA GLN A 284 -4.27 12.11 -9.21
C GLN A 284 -3.75 11.99 -7.77
N GLY A 285 -2.75 12.78 -7.39
CA GLY A 285 -2.20 12.85 -6.04
C GLY A 285 -1.12 11.82 -5.73
N ALA A 286 -0.50 11.20 -6.73
CA ALA A 286 0.53 10.19 -6.52
C ALA A 286 1.83 10.73 -5.90
N ASP A 287 2.06 12.05 -5.94
CA ASP A 287 3.22 12.68 -5.29
C ASP A 287 3.30 12.34 -3.79
N ALA A 288 2.17 12.17 -3.11
CA ALA A 288 2.16 11.82 -1.70
C ALA A 288 2.77 10.43 -1.43
N PHE A 289 2.65 9.52 -2.39
CA PHE A 289 3.10 8.13 -2.29
C PHE A 289 4.61 7.98 -2.59
N PHE A 290 5.15 8.79 -3.49
CA PHE A 290 6.56 8.71 -3.85
C PHE A 290 7.45 9.59 -2.97
N GLY A 291 8.33 8.98 -2.19
CA GLY A 291 9.29 9.67 -1.33
C GLY A 291 9.82 8.80 -0.20
N GLU A 292 10.55 9.41 0.71
CA GLU A 292 11.20 8.72 1.83
C GLU A 292 10.51 8.97 3.18
N PRO A 293 10.64 8.03 4.14
CA PRO A 293 11.30 6.74 3.98
C PRO A 293 10.40 5.73 3.24
N ALA A 294 11.02 4.93 2.37
CA ALA A 294 10.35 3.81 1.73
C ALA A 294 9.89 2.80 2.79
N PHE A 295 8.66 2.33 2.65
CA PHE A 295 8.04 1.41 3.58
C PHE A 295 8.64 0.02 3.43
N ASP A 296 8.96 -0.60 4.56
CA ASP A 296 9.55 -1.93 4.62
C ASP A 296 8.42 -2.95 4.69
N VAL A 297 8.22 -3.74 3.63
CA VAL A 297 7.04 -4.61 3.53
C VAL A 297 7.10 -5.78 4.52
N SER A 298 8.27 -6.05 5.11
CA SER A 298 8.41 -7.01 6.21
C SER A 298 7.65 -6.57 7.48
N GLU A 299 7.34 -5.27 7.63
CA GLU A 299 6.53 -4.75 8.73
C GLU A 299 5.09 -5.29 8.71
N LEU A 300 4.61 -5.77 7.56
CA LEU A 300 3.30 -6.42 7.42
C LEU A 300 3.27 -7.86 7.93
N LEU A 301 4.43 -8.46 8.21
CA LEU A 301 4.55 -9.85 8.66
C LEU A 301 4.58 -9.98 10.18
N ARG A 302 4.41 -8.87 10.91
CA ARG A 302 4.57 -8.84 12.37
C ARG A 302 3.50 -9.66 13.08
N THR A 303 3.93 -10.27 14.19
CA THR A 303 3.06 -10.89 15.19
C THR A 303 3.25 -10.17 16.52
N THR A 304 2.19 -10.10 17.32
CA THR A 304 2.27 -9.58 18.68
C THR A 304 2.98 -10.57 19.62
N PRO A 305 3.42 -10.13 20.81
CA PRO A 305 4.08 -11.01 21.78
C PRO A 305 3.24 -12.23 22.25
N ASP A 306 1.92 -12.10 22.23
CA ASP A 306 0.96 -13.19 22.50
C ASP A 306 0.69 -14.10 21.28
N GLY A 307 1.43 -13.91 20.18
CA GLY A 307 1.42 -14.79 19.02
C GLY A 307 0.32 -14.50 17.99
N ARG A 308 -0.49 -13.45 18.17
CA ARG A 308 -1.51 -13.04 17.20
C ARG A 308 -0.87 -12.31 16.01
N GLY A 309 -1.42 -12.50 14.82
CA GLY A 309 -1.00 -11.79 13.62
C GLY A 309 -1.47 -10.35 13.66
N VAL A 310 -0.59 -9.40 13.36
CA VAL A 310 -0.97 -7.99 13.28
C VAL A 310 -1.86 -7.77 12.05
N VAL A 311 -2.95 -7.04 12.22
CA VAL A 311 -3.82 -6.61 11.14
C VAL A 311 -3.35 -5.24 10.67
N SER A 312 -2.82 -5.17 9.45
CA SER A 312 -2.43 -3.95 8.77
C SER A 312 -3.61 -3.40 8.00
N ALA A 313 -4.29 -2.40 8.56
CA ALA A 313 -5.43 -1.73 7.93
C ALA A 313 -4.96 -0.48 7.17
N LEU A 314 -5.03 -0.52 5.84
CA LEU A 314 -4.80 0.66 5.01
C LEU A 314 -6.11 1.41 4.81
N GLU A 315 -6.20 2.58 5.43
CA GLU A 315 -7.34 3.49 5.36
C GLU A 315 -7.31 4.26 4.03
N LEU A 316 -8.31 4.02 3.19
CA LEU A 316 -8.43 4.58 1.85
C LEU A 316 -9.66 5.46 1.58
N PRO A 317 -10.54 5.86 2.54
CA PRO A 317 -11.65 6.77 2.22
C PRO A 317 -11.22 8.07 1.53
N ALA A 318 -10.00 8.55 1.84
CA ALA A 318 -9.42 9.77 1.28
C ALA A 318 -8.97 9.64 -0.19
N VAL A 319 -8.88 8.43 -0.72
CA VAL A 319 -8.40 8.15 -2.09
C VAL A 319 -9.36 7.27 -2.91
N GLN A 320 -10.59 7.08 -2.42
CA GLN A 320 -11.63 6.29 -3.11
C GLN A 320 -11.94 6.81 -4.53
N ASP A 321 -11.77 8.12 -4.77
CA ASP A 321 -11.95 8.80 -6.05
C ASP A 321 -10.69 8.77 -6.93
N ARG A 322 -9.61 8.14 -6.46
CA ARG A 322 -8.29 8.06 -7.12
C ARG A 322 -7.87 6.59 -7.35
N PRO A 323 -8.63 5.82 -8.14
CA PRO A 323 -8.41 4.38 -8.30
C PRO A 323 -7.01 4.02 -8.85
N ALA A 324 -6.42 4.87 -9.70
CA ALA A 324 -5.08 4.61 -10.22
C ALA A 324 -4.00 4.71 -9.14
N LEU A 325 -4.15 5.62 -8.18
CA LEU A 325 -3.20 5.76 -7.07
C LEU A 325 -3.23 4.51 -6.18
N PHE A 326 -4.43 4.06 -5.82
CA PHE A 326 -4.63 2.84 -5.03
C PHE A 326 -4.12 1.59 -5.77
N SER A 327 -4.44 1.44 -7.06
CA SER A 327 -4.01 0.29 -7.85
C SER A 327 -2.49 0.25 -8.04
N THR A 328 -1.86 1.41 -8.26
CA THR A 328 -0.40 1.61 -8.30
C THR A 328 0.25 1.11 -7.02
N PHE A 329 -0.27 1.55 -5.88
CA PHE A 329 0.22 1.15 -4.57
C PHE A 329 0.12 -0.36 -4.33
N LEU A 330 -1.05 -0.96 -4.56
CA LEU A 330 -1.23 -2.39 -4.31
C LEU A 330 -0.30 -3.24 -5.18
N MET A 331 -0.11 -2.83 -6.43
CA MET A 331 0.77 -3.56 -7.33
C MET A 331 2.22 -3.47 -6.90
N TRP A 332 2.65 -2.30 -6.43
CA TRP A 332 3.97 -2.19 -5.81
C TRP A 332 4.09 -3.08 -4.59
N LEU A 333 3.12 -3.03 -3.68
CA LEU A 333 3.18 -3.80 -2.45
C LEU A 333 3.28 -5.32 -2.71
N LEU A 334 2.46 -5.84 -3.64
CA LEU A 334 2.53 -7.25 -4.01
C LEU A 334 3.82 -7.61 -4.74
N ALA A 335 4.33 -6.72 -5.61
CA ALA A 335 5.59 -6.94 -6.32
C ALA A 335 6.79 -6.94 -5.35
N GLU A 336 6.82 -6.02 -4.40
CA GLU A 336 7.85 -5.90 -3.37
C GLU A 336 7.87 -7.15 -2.49
N LEU A 337 6.70 -7.58 -1.99
CA LEU A 337 6.57 -8.82 -1.22
C LEU A 337 6.99 -10.05 -2.05
N PHE A 338 6.72 -10.09 -3.35
CA PHE A 338 7.18 -11.18 -4.19
C PHE A 338 8.71 -11.24 -4.29
N GLN A 339 9.37 -10.08 -4.34
CA GLN A 339 10.83 -9.96 -4.42
C GLN A 339 11.49 -10.31 -3.08
N GLU A 340 10.97 -9.79 -1.97
CA GLU A 340 11.58 -9.97 -0.65
C GLU A 340 11.32 -11.34 -0.03
N LEU A 341 10.10 -11.89 -0.19
CA LEU A 341 9.75 -13.12 0.49
C LEU A 341 10.43 -14.34 -0.15
N PRO A 342 10.93 -15.30 0.65
CA PRO A 342 11.41 -16.55 0.11
C PRO A 342 10.23 -17.42 -0.32
N GLU A 343 10.45 -18.27 -1.31
CA GLU A 343 9.50 -19.31 -1.66
C GLU A 343 9.32 -20.29 -0.49
N VAL A 344 8.07 -20.66 -0.25
CA VAL A 344 7.65 -21.67 0.72
C VAL A 344 6.75 -22.66 0.00
N GLY A 345 6.93 -23.95 0.29
CA GLY A 345 6.13 -25.01 -0.33
C GLY A 345 4.68 -24.98 0.13
N ASP A 346 4.28 -25.98 0.89
CA ASP A 346 2.94 -26.06 1.46
C ASP A 346 3.00 -25.85 2.98
N PRO A 347 2.93 -24.59 3.45
CA PRO A 347 2.96 -24.29 4.88
C PRO A 347 1.60 -24.60 5.54
N ASP A 348 1.60 -24.94 6.84
CA ASP A 348 0.39 -25.21 7.63
C ASP A 348 -0.55 -24.01 7.74
N LYS A 349 0.00 -22.79 7.61
CA LYS A 349 -0.72 -21.52 7.54
C LYS A 349 0.04 -20.54 6.62
N PRO A 350 -0.66 -19.58 5.96
CA PRO A 350 -0.01 -18.55 5.17
C PRO A 350 0.86 -17.63 6.05
N LYS A 351 1.83 -16.96 5.41
CA LYS A 351 2.64 -15.91 6.02
C LYS A 351 1.91 -14.58 6.13
N LEU A 352 1.00 -14.31 5.20
CA LEU A 352 0.23 -13.08 5.10
C LEU A 352 -1.04 -13.34 4.27
N VAL A 353 -2.15 -12.69 4.60
CA VAL A 353 -3.37 -12.71 3.79
C VAL A 353 -3.82 -11.28 3.50
N PHE A 354 -4.08 -10.98 2.22
CA PHE A 354 -4.65 -9.73 1.76
C PHE A 354 -6.16 -9.83 1.63
N PHE A 355 -6.88 -8.81 2.09
CA PHE A 355 -8.26 -8.53 1.72
C PHE A 355 -8.35 -7.19 1.00
N PHE A 356 -8.87 -7.23 -0.22
CA PHE A 356 -9.17 -6.03 -1.00
C PHE A 356 -10.66 -5.77 -0.97
N ASP A 357 -11.10 -4.86 -0.09
CA ASP A 357 -12.47 -4.37 -0.13
C ASP A 357 -12.72 -3.54 -1.38
N GLU A 358 -13.93 -3.63 -1.91
CA GLU A 358 -14.32 -3.03 -3.19
C GLU A 358 -13.30 -3.29 -4.32
N ALA A 359 -12.92 -4.56 -4.47
CA ALA A 359 -11.92 -5.02 -5.45
C ALA A 359 -12.17 -4.53 -6.89
N HIS A 360 -13.42 -4.20 -7.24
CA HIS A 360 -13.76 -3.62 -8.54
C HIS A 360 -12.99 -2.32 -8.85
N LEU A 361 -12.58 -1.55 -7.83
CA LEU A 361 -11.78 -0.33 -7.98
C LEU A 361 -10.37 -0.61 -8.52
N LEU A 362 -9.85 -1.83 -8.36
CA LEU A 362 -8.57 -2.24 -8.92
C LEU A 362 -8.62 -2.49 -10.42
N PHE A 363 -9.79 -2.86 -10.93
CA PHE A 363 -9.94 -3.35 -12.30
C PHE A 363 -10.67 -2.37 -13.21
N THR A 364 -11.44 -1.44 -12.64
CA THR A 364 -12.23 -0.48 -13.42
C THR A 364 -11.32 0.45 -14.22
N GLY A 365 -11.42 0.37 -15.55
CA GLY A 365 -10.60 1.20 -16.46
C GLY A 365 -9.13 0.78 -16.56
N ALA A 366 -8.75 -0.36 -15.97
CA ALA A 366 -7.39 -0.86 -16.04
C ALA A 366 -7.00 -1.29 -17.47
N SER A 367 -5.74 -1.05 -17.84
CA SER A 367 -5.19 -1.49 -19.13
C SER A 367 -5.05 -3.02 -19.18
N GLY A 368 -5.03 -3.60 -20.39
CA GLY A 368 -4.84 -5.04 -20.55
C GLY A 368 -3.49 -5.54 -19.98
N ASP A 369 -2.44 -4.74 -20.13
CA ASP A 369 -1.13 -4.99 -19.53
C ASP A 369 -1.20 -5.00 -18.00
N PHE A 370 -1.94 -4.07 -17.40
CA PHE A 370 -2.15 -4.02 -15.95
C PHE A 370 -2.87 -5.29 -15.46
N LEU A 371 -3.96 -5.70 -16.12
CA LEU A 371 -4.71 -6.91 -15.76
C LEU A 371 -3.84 -8.18 -15.85
N THR A 372 -2.99 -8.24 -16.87
CA THR A 372 -2.03 -9.33 -17.04
C THR A 372 -1.04 -9.38 -15.87
N GLN A 373 -0.51 -8.22 -15.47
CA GLN A 373 0.42 -8.14 -14.34
C GLN A 373 -0.24 -8.52 -13.01
N VAL A 374 -1.48 -8.08 -12.75
CA VAL A 374 -2.23 -8.48 -11.55
C VAL A 374 -2.41 -10.00 -11.53
N THR A 375 -2.87 -10.57 -12.64
CA THR A 375 -3.09 -12.03 -12.78
C THR A 375 -1.81 -12.82 -12.50
N GLN A 376 -0.69 -12.39 -13.09
CA GLN A 376 0.62 -13.01 -12.87
C GLN A 376 1.05 -12.89 -11.41
N THR A 377 0.88 -11.72 -10.80
CA THR A 377 1.30 -11.48 -9.41
C THR A 377 0.49 -12.32 -8.43
N VAL A 378 -0.84 -12.38 -8.59
CA VAL A 378 -1.72 -13.25 -7.79
C VAL A 378 -1.27 -14.70 -7.92
N ARG A 379 -1.03 -15.19 -9.16
CA ARG A 379 -0.58 -16.56 -9.39
C ARG A 379 0.75 -16.89 -8.71
N LEU A 380 1.71 -15.96 -8.73
CA LEU A 380 3.07 -16.17 -8.23
C LEU A 380 3.18 -15.99 -6.71
N ILE A 381 2.47 -15.03 -6.11
CA ILE A 381 2.62 -14.72 -4.67
C ILE A 381 2.17 -15.89 -3.78
N ARG A 382 1.34 -16.80 -4.29
CA ARG A 382 0.99 -18.06 -3.61
C ARG A 382 2.22 -18.86 -3.18
N SER A 383 3.24 -18.97 -4.03
CA SER A 383 4.48 -19.72 -3.68
C SER A 383 5.30 -19.02 -2.60
N LYS A 384 4.99 -17.76 -2.27
CA LYS A 384 5.58 -17.03 -1.15
C LYS A 384 4.78 -17.21 0.14
N GLY A 385 3.70 -18.00 0.10
CA GLY A 385 2.82 -18.26 1.24
C GLY A 385 1.82 -17.13 1.50
N VAL A 386 1.52 -16.31 0.49
CA VAL A 386 0.60 -15.16 0.62
C VAL A 386 -0.77 -15.49 0.02
N GLY A 387 -1.83 -15.23 0.77
CA GLY A 387 -3.22 -15.30 0.31
C GLY A 387 -3.73 -13.96 -0.18
N VAL A 388 -4.62 -13.97 -1.17
CA VAL A 388 -5.26 -12.75 -1.70
C VAL A 388 -6.75 -12.99 -1.84
N PHE A 389 -7.56 -12.17 -1.18
CA PHE A 389 -9.01 -12.26 -1.19
C PHE A 389 -9.59 -10.99 -1.78
N PHE A 390 -10.34 -11.14 -2.87
CA PHE A 390 -11.09 -10.05 -3.48
C PHE A 390 -12.49 -9.99 -2.87
N VAL A 391 -12.86 -8.83 -2.33
CA VAL A 391 -14.18 -8.59 -1.75
C VAL A 391 -14.92 -7.59 -2.64
N THR A 392 -16.06 -8.01 -3.20
CA THR A 392 -16.76 -7.23 -4.23
C THR A 392 -18.26 -7.46 -4.22
N GLN A 393 -19.02 -6.65 -4.96
CA GLN A 393 -20.48 -6.79 -5.02
C GLN A 393 -20.91 -7.97 -5.89
N SER A 394 -20.20 -8.24 -6.98
CA SER A 394 -20.48 -9.34 -7.88
C SER A 394 -19.19 -9.98 -8.39
N PRO A 395 -19.18 -11.32 -8.63
CA PRO A 395 -18.04 -11.96 -9.28
C PRO A 395 -17.68 -11.31 -10.63
N LYS A 396 -18.67 -10.72 -11.35
CA LYS A 396 -18.45 -10.05 -12.64
C LYS A 396 -17.50 -8.85 -12.57
N ASP A 397 -17.29 -8.31 -11.37
CA ASP A 397 -16.44 -7.14 -11.15
C ASP A 397 -14.96 -7.49 -11.08
N VAL A 398 -14.62 -8.79 -11.09
CA VAL A 398 -13.25 -9.30 -11.11
C VAL A 398 -12.98 -9.96 -12.48
N PRO A 399 -11.84 -9.67 -13.15
CA PRO A 399 -11.49 -10.28 -14.43
C PRO A 399 -11.48 -11.81 -14.38
N GLY A 400 -11.90 -12.45 -15.47
CA GLY A 400 -12.01 -13.92 -15.56
C GLY A 400 -10.70 -14.65 -15.28
N ASP A 401 -9.57 -14.14 -15.76
CA ASP A 401 -8.26 -14.76 -15.55
C ASP A 401 -7.81 -14.70 -14.08
N VAL A 402 -8.21 -13.65 -13.36
CA VAL A 402 -7.99 -13.51 -11.91
C VAL A 402 -8.94 -14.43 -11.14
N LEU A 403 -10.23 -14.46 -11.49
CA LEU A 403 -11.22 -15.37 -10.89
C LEU A 403 -10.79 -16.83 -10.98
N ALA A 404 -10.17 -17.22 -12.09
CA ALA A 404 -9.65 -18.57 -12.30
C ALA A 404 -8.51 -18.96 -11.33
N GLN A 405 -7.89 -17.99 -10.65
CA GLN A 405 -6.87 -18.25 -9.63
C GLN A 405 -7.45 -18.40 -8.21
N LEU A 406 -8.75 -18.13 -8.01
CA LEU A 406 -9.36 -18.09 -6.67
C LEU A 406 -9.91 -19.46 -6.26
N GLY A 407 -9.23 -20.12 -5.32
CA GLY A 407 -9.60 -21.45 -4.85
C GLY A 407 -10.71 -21.47 -3.79
N ASN A 408 -10.92 -20.36 -3.09
CA ASN A 408 -11.91 -20.26 -2.00
C ASN A 408 -13.03 -19.28 -2.35
N ARG A 409 -14.28 -19.62 -2.03
CA ARG A 409 -15.43 -18.77 -2.35
C ARG A 409 -16.46 -18.70 -1.23
N VAL A 410 -16.80 -17.48 -0.86
CA VAL A 410 -17.94 -17.14 0.01
C VAL A 410 -18.87 -16.21 -0.75
N GLN A 411 -19.98 -16.74 -1.22
CA GLN A 411 -20.95 -16.02 -2.04
C GLN A 411 -22.19 -15.68 -1.23
N HIS A 412 -22.31 -14.43 -0.82
CA HIS A 412 -23.54 -13.87 -0.30
C HIS A 412 -24.58 -13.65 -1.40
N ALA A 413 -25.79 -13.26 -0.97
CA ALA A 413 -26.92 -13.03 -1.84
C ALA A 413 -26.59 -12.09 -3.01
N LEU A 414 -27.10 -12.43 -4.19
CA LEU A 414 -27.08 -11.59 -5.38
C LEU A 414 -28.48 -11.06 -5.65
N ARG A 415 -28.58 -9.81 -6.09
CA ARG A 415 -29.86 -9.20 -6.44
C ARG A 415 -29.91 -9.01 -7.96
N ALA A 416 -30.95 -9.54 -8.59
CA ALA A 416 -31.18 -9.38 -10.02
C ALA A 416 -32.33 -8.41 -10.26
N PHE A 417 -32.01 -7.16 -10.59
CA PHE A 417 -33.01 -6.14 -10.94
C PHE A 417 -33.07 -5.87 -12.44
N THR A 418 -31.99 -6.19 -13.15
CA THR A 418 -31.85 -5.99 -14.59
C THR A 418 -31.60 -7.32 -15.33
N PRO A 419 -31.81 -7.38 -16.67
CA PRO A 419 -31.43 -8.55 -17.46
C PRO A 419 -29.95 -8.92 -17.33
N ASP A 420 -29.07 -7.91 -17.22
CA ASP A 420 -27.63 -8.13 -17.05
C ASP A 420 -27.31 -8.70 -15.67
N ASP A 421 -28.01 -8.27 -14.62
CA ASP A 421 -27.85 -8.87 -13.29
C ASP A 421 -28.35 -10.31 -13.27
N ALA A 422 -29.46 -10.60 -13.94
CA ALA A 422 -29.93 -11.98 -14.10
C ALA A 422 -28.88 -12.83 -14.85
N LYS A 423 -28.29 -12.32 -15.94
CA LYS A 423 -27.21 -13.01 -16.65
C LYS A 423 -25.98 -13.24 -15.76
N ALA A 424 -25.58 -12.24 -14.98
CA ALA A 424 -24.45 -12.33 -14.05
C ALA A 424 -24.72 -13.36 -12.93
N LEU A 425 -25.94 -13.38 -12.38
CA LEU A 425 -26.38 -14.38 -11.41
C LEU A 425 -26.26 -15.80 -11.97
N ARG A 426 -26.78 -16.05 -13.18
CA ARG A 426 -26.68 -17.39 -13.81
C ARG A 426 -25.23 -17.79 -14.04
N ALA A 427 -24.39 -16.87 -14.50
CA ALA A 427 -22.96 -17.12 -14.67
C ALA A 427 -22.29 -17.44 -13.32
N ALA A 428 -22.61 -16.69 -12.26
CA ALA A 428 -22.11 -16.91 -10.92
C ALA A 428 -22.55 -18.26 -10.33
N ALA A 429 -23.79 -18.70 -10.57
CA ALA A 429 -24.31 -19.99 -10.12
C ALA A 429 -23.64 -21.18 -10.84
N ARG A 430 -23.40 -21.06 -12.15
CA ARG A 430 -22.80 -22.12 -12.99
C ARG A 430 -21.32 -22.40 -12.73
N THR A 431 -20.66 -21.55 -11.95
CA THR A 431 -19.22 -21.69 -11.62
C THR A 431 -18.99 -22.46 -10.32
N PHE A 432 -20.05 -22.84 -9.59
CA PHE A 432 -19.92 -23.72 -8.43
C PHE A 432 -19.77 -25.20 -8.86
N PRO A 433 -19.16 -26.04 -8.00
CA PRO A 433 -19.24 -27.49 -8.14
C PRO A 433 -20.70 -27.97 -8.22
N THR A 434 -20.91 -29.16 -8.80
CA THR A 434 -22.23 -29.80 -8.82
C THR A 434 -22.79 -29.89 -7.41
N SER A 435 -24.04 -29.46 -7.25
CA SER A 435 -24.69 -29.28 -5.97
C SER A 435 -26.15 -29.73 -6.04
N PRO A 436 -26.75 -30.21 -4.93
CA PRO A 436 -28.18 -30.49 -4.86
C PRO A 436 -29.05 -29.22 -4.83
N TYR A 437 -28.48 -28.04 -4.57
CA TYR A 437 -29.22 -26.79 -4.53
C TYR A 437 -29.54 -26.26 -5.94
N ASP A 438 -30.72 -25.65 -6.11
CA ASP A 438 -30.91 -24.67 -7.18
C ASP A 438 -30.17 -23.39 -6.79
N LEU A 439 -28.93 -23.25 -7.26
CA LEU A 439 -28.06 -22.12 -6.92
C LEU A 439 -28.56 -20.79 -7.50
N GLU A 440 -29.30 -20.79 -8.62
CA GLU A 440 -29.86 -19.54 -9.16
C GLU A 440 -30.97 -19.02 -8.23
N GLN A 441 -31.81 -19.91 -7.70
CA GLN A 441 -32.84 -19.56 -6.74
C GLN A 441 -32.25 -19.24 -5.37
N LEU A 442 -31.36 -20.10 -4.85
CA LEU A 442 -30.78 -19.96 -3.52
C LEU A 442 -30.01 -18.64 -3.38
N LEU A 443 -29.15 -18.29 -4.35
CA LEU A 443 -28.37 -17.06 -4.30
C LEU A 443 -29.24 -15.78 -4.28
N GLN A 444 -30.49 -15.85 -4.73
CA GLN A 444 -31.45 -14.73 -4.63
C GLN A 444 -32.19 -14.71 -3.30
N SER A 445 -32.43 -15.87 -2.69
CA SER A 445 -33.22 -16.00 -1.46
C SER A 445 -32.40 -15.91 -0.17
N LEU A 446 -31.07 -16.02 -0.25
CA LEU A 446 -30.17 -15.92 0.92
C LEU A 446 -30.45 -14.68 1.78
N GLY A 447 -30.54 -14.90 3.10
CA GLY A 447 -30.67 -13.85 4.09
C GLY A 447 -29.37 -13.08 4.36
N THR A 448 -29.46 -11.98 5.11
CA THR A 448 -28.27 -11.26 5.60
C THR A 448 -27.48 -12.13 6.58
N GLY A 449 -26.17 -12.22 6.35
CA GLY A 449 -25.29 -13.09 7.14
C GLY A 449 -25.45 -14.57 6.79
N GLU A 450 -25.93 -14.87 5.59
CA GLU A 450 -25.90 -16.20 4.97
C GLU A 450 -25.15 -16.14 3.64
N ALA A 451 -24.52 -17.26 3.28
CA ALA A 451 -23.72 -17.38 2.07
C ALA A 451 -23.71 -18.82 1.56
N VAL A 452 -23.46 -18.98 0.26
CA VAL A 452 -23.03 -20.25 -0.33
C VAL A 452 -21.51 -20.33 -0.27
N VAL A 453 -20.98 -21.37 0.38
CA VAL A 453 -19.54 -21.55 0.60
C VAL A 453 -19.06 -22.81 -0.13
N THR A 454 -17.90 -22.68 -0.79
CA THR A 454 -17.09 -23.79 -1.30
C THR A 454 -15.64 -23.35 -1.28
N VAL A 455 -14.74 -24.24 -0.87
CA VAL A 455 -13.32 -23.94 -0.67
C VAL A 455 -12.45 -25.01 -1.28
N GLN A 456 -11.16 -24.74 -1.45
CA GLN A 456 -10.22 -25.76 -1.88
C GLN A 456 -9.87 -26.65 -0.68
N SER A 457 -10.02 -27.97 -0.84
CA SER A 457 -9.53 -28.94 0.13
C SER A 457 -8.00 -29.13 0.00
N GLU A 458 -7.39 -29.76 1.01
CA GLU A 458 -5.97 -30.12 1.02
C GLU A 458 -5.57 -31.02 -0.16
N ARG A 459 -6.53 -31.70 -0.81
CA ARG A 459 -6.33 -32.52 -2.02
C ARG A 459 -6.45 -31.73 -3.32
N GLY A 460 -6.66 -30.42 -3.25
CA GLY A 460 -6.85 -29.54 -4.40
C GLY A 460 -8.24 -29.58 -5.03
N THR A 461 -9.14 -30.46 -4.57
CA THR A 461 -10.53 -30.55 -5.03
C THR A 461 -11.43 -29.57 -4.27
N PRO A 462 -12.44 -28.96 -4.92
CA PRO A 462 -13.44 -28.15 -4.22
C PRO A 462 -14.22 -28.97 -3.19
N THR A 463 -14.56 -28.36 -2.06
CA THR A 463 -15.49 -28.92 -1.08
C THR A 463 -16.92 -28.90 -1.63
N PRO A 464 -17.81 -29.78 -1.13
CA PRO A 464 -19.23 -29.70 -1.42
C PRO A 464 -19.78 -28.31 -1.10
N VAL A 465 -20.71 -27.86 -1.96
CA VAL A 465 -21.34 -26.55 -1.81
C VAL A 465 -22.22 -26.55 -0.55
N ALA A 466 -22.04 -25.55 0.34
CA ALA A 466 -22.75 -25.43 1.60
C ALA A 466 -23.52 -24.11 1.70
N TRP A 467 -24.84 -24.15 1.86
CA TRP A 467 -25.59 -22.99 2.36
C TRP A 467 -25.24 -22.81 3.83
N THR A 468 -24.63 -21.68 4.16
CA THR A 468 -23.96 -21.46 5.42
C THR A 468 -24.54 -20.22 6.09
N ARG A 469 -24.93 -20.34 7.36
CA ARG A 469 -25.18 -19.19 8.21
C ARG A 469 -23.88 -18.79 8.88
N LEU A 470 -23.48 -17.55 8.65
CA LEU A 470 -22.15 -17.05 8.98
C LEU A 470 -22.05 -16.68 10.46
N ARG A 471 -20.85 -16.90 11.02
CA ARG A 471 -20.46 -16.44 12.34
C ARG A 471 -20.57 -14.92 12.46
N ALA A 472 -20.76 -14.45 13.68
CA ALA A 472 -20.72 -13.02 13.98
C ALA A 472 -19.29 -12.59 14.34
N PRO A 473 -18.83 -11.41 13.88
CA PRO A 473 -17.59 -10.78 14.36
C PRO A 473 -17.56 -10.66 15.88
N GLN A 474 -16.38 -10.83 16.47
CA GLN A 474 -16.11 -10.60 17.89
C GLN A 474 -15.68 -9.16 18.18
N SER A 475 -15.17 -8.46 17.17
CA SER A 475 -14.85 -7.04 17.23
C SER A 475 -16.06 -6.15 16.97
N SER A 476 -15.87 -4.84 17.08
CA SER A 476 -16.91 -3.86 16.82
C SER A 476 -17.36 -3.90 15.36
N MET A 477 -18.68 -3.99 15.18
CA MET A 477 -19.31 -3.83 13.87
C MET A 477 -19.39 -2.35 13.47
N GLU A 478 -19.27 -1.44 14.41
CA GLU A 478 -19.18 0.00 14.15
C GLU A 478 -17.71 0.42 14.01
N PRO A 479 -17.41 1.44 13.19
CA PRO A 479 -16.08 2.01 13.08
C PRO A 479 -15.54 2.48 14.45
N MET A 480 -14.21 2.46 14.59
CA MET A 480 -13.57 3.03 15.76
C MET A 480 -13.85 4.54 15.86
N PRO A 481 -14.13 5.09 17.05
CA PRO A 481 -14.24 6.54 17.22
C PRO A 481 -12.95 7.26 16.79
N ALA A 482 -13.08 8.35 16.04
CA ALA A 482 -11.93 9.06 15.45
C ALA A 482 -10.83 9.42 16.46
N ALA A 483 -11.18 9.84 17.69
CA ALA A 483 -10.20 10.15 18.72
C ALA A 483 -9.38 8.92 19.16
N GLN A 484 -10.00 7.73 19.17
CA GLN A 484 -9.29 6.48 19.45
C GLN A 484 -8.40 6.07 18.29
N LEU A 485 -8.85 6.29 17.04
CA LEU A 485 -8.05 6.04 15.84
C LEU A 485 -6.78 6.89 15.85
N THR A 486 -6.89 8.21 16.05
CA THR A 486 -5.73 9.11 16.13
C THR A 486 -4.78 8.71 17.27
N ALA A 487 -5.32 8.28 18.42
CA ALA A 487 -4.51 7.78 19.53
C ALA A 487 -3.77 6.48 19.18
N ALA A 488 -4.44 5.53 18.50
CA ALA A 488 -3.85 4.28 18.05
C ALA A 488 -2.73 4.53 17.02
N VAL A 489 -2.96 5.42 16.06
CA VAL A 489 -1.94 5.84 15.07
C VAL A 489 -0.75 6.46 15.77
N THR A 490 -0.98 7.39 16.71
CA THR A 490 0.11 8.06 17.45
C THR A 490 0.92 7.08 18.30
N ALA A 491 0.28 6.05 18.83
CA ALA A 491 0.91 5.00 19.63
C ALA A 491 1.63 3.93 18.80
N SER A 492 1.52 3.97 17.46
CA SER A 492 2.11 2.96 16.60
C SER A 492 3.64 2.94 16.75
N PRO A 493 4.25 1.76 16.92
CA PRO A 493 5.71 1.63 16.94
C PRO A 493 6.35 2.07 15.63
N LEU A 494 5.59 2.10 14.54
CA LEU A 494 6.07 2.47 13.20
C LEU A 494 6.08 3.99 12.95
N SER A 495 5.36 4.76 13.76
CA SER A 495 5.29 6.22 13.59
C SER A 495 6.66 6.88 13.68
N GLY A 496 7.55 6.38 14.54
CA GLY A 496 8.91 6.93 14.68
C GLY A 496 9.73 6.87 13.40
N ARG A 497 9.47 5.89 12.53
CA ARG A 497 10.17 5.71 11.24
C ARG A 497 9.41 6.37 10.09
N TYR A 498 8.10 6.18 9.99
CA TYR A 498 7.34 6.48 8.76
C TYR A 498 6.43 7.72 8.84
N ALA A 499 6.16 8.26 10.04
CA ALA A 499 5.23 9.39 10.18
C ALA A 499 5.68 10.65 9.43
N VAL A 500 6.99 10.94 9.46
CA VAL A 500 7.56 12.15 8.88
C VAL A 500 8.24 11.82 7.57
N ALA A 501 7.85 12.52 6.49
CA ALA A 501 8.54 12.44 5.22
C ALA A 501 9.97 13.01 5.36
N VAL A 502 10.94 12.34 4.75
CA VAL A 502 12.33 12.79 4.73
C VAL A 502 12.61 13.44 3.37
N ASP A 503 13.06 14.68 3.42
CA ASP A 503 13.49 15.44 2.25
C ASP A 503 15.03 15.41 2.19
N ARG A 504 15.57 14.52 1.35
CA ARG A 504 17.02 14.41 1.10
C ARG A 504 17.41 15.22 -0.12
N GLU A 505 18.72 15.49 -0.25
CA GLU A 505 19.26 16.12 -1.46
C GLU A 505 18.87 15.28 -2.68
N SER A 506 18.03 15.86 -3.54
CA SER A 506 17.27 15.11 -4.54
C SER A 506 18.00 15.09 -5.90
N ALA A 507 17.63 14.18 -6.79
CA ALA A 507 18.19 14.16 -8.14
C ALA A 507 17.88 15.48 -8.89
N TYR A 508 16.70 16.06 -8.67
CA TYR A 508 16.35 17.39 -9.16
C TYR A 508 17.33 18.47 -8.70
N GLU A 509 17.66 18.52 -7.42
CA GLU A 509 18.57 19.54 -6.86
C GLU A 509 19.99 19.38 -7.42
N LEU A 510 20.51 18.16 -7.45
CA LEU A 510 21.84 17.87 -7.98
C LEU A 510 21.96 18.17 -9.48
N LEU A 511 20.92 17.88 -10.26
CA LEU A 511 20.86 18.18 -11.68
C LEU A 511 20.70 19.69 -11.93
N ALA A 512 19.93 20.40 -11.12
CA ALA A 512 19.81 21.86 -11.20
C ALA A 512 21.16 22.54 -10.98
N VAL A 513 21.92 22.13 -9.96
CA VAL A 513 23.28 22.63 -9.71
C VAL A 513 24.22 22.32 -10.89
N ARG A 514 24.10 21.14 -11.52
CA ARG A 514 24.89 20.81 -12.71
C ARG A 514 24.54 21.72 -13.90
N ALA A 515 23.26 21.95 -14.15
CA ALA A 515 22.78 22.81 -15.21
C ALA A 515 23.21 24.27 -15.02
N GLU A 516 23.12 24.81 -13.79
CA GLU A 516 23.59 26.16 -13.47
C GLU A 516 25.09 26.32 -13.72
N LYS A 517 25.91 25.34 -13.30
CA LYS A 517 27.36 25.34 -13.55
C LYS A 517 27.69 25.28 -15.04
N ALA A 518 26.93 24.51 -15.81
CA ALA A 518 27.11 24.41 -17.26
C ALA A 518 26.73 25.72 -17.97
N GLN A 519 25.61 26.35 -17.58
CA GLN A 519 25.21 27.66 -18.11
C GLN A 519 26.24 28.75 -17.77
N GLU A 520 26.78 28.76 -16.54
CA GLU A 520 27.83 29.71 -16.16
C GLU A 520 29.11 29.50 -16.97
N ALA A 521 29.51 28.24 -17.21
CA ALA A 521 30.65 27.91 -18.06
C ALA A 521 30.43 28.35 -19.52
N ALA A 522 29.25 28.09 -20.08
CA ALA A 522 28.88 28.51 -21.42
C ALA A 522 28.89 30.05 -21.56
N ARG A 523 28.35 30.78 -20.57
CA ARG A 523 28.39 32.25 -20.55
C ARG A 523 29.82 32.78 -20.50
N LYS A 524 30.67 32.20 -19.65
CA LYS A 524 32.10 32.56 -19.59
C LYS A 524 32.83 32.28 -20.90
N GLN A 525 32.48 31.20 -21.60
CA GLN A 525 33.07 30.87 -22.88
C GLN A 525 32.61 31.84 -23.98
N GLN A 526 31.32 32.19 -24.03
CA GLN A 526 30.81 33.22 -24.95
C GLN A 526 31.44 34.59 -24.67
N GLU A 527 31.53 35.00 -23.41
CA GLU A 527 32.21 36.26 -23.02
C GLU A 527 33.69 36.25 -23.44
N ALA A 528 34.37 35.10 -23.36
CA ALA A 528 35.75 34.95 -23.81
C ALA A 528 35.89 35.00 -25.34
N GLU A 529 34.99 34.34 -26.08
CA GLU A 529 34.94 34.38 -27.55
C GLU A 529 34.63 35.81 -28.04
N GLU A 530 33.66 36.50 -27.46
CA GLU A 530 33.36 37.90 -27.78
C GLU A 530 34.50 38.87 -27.42
N ALA A 531 35.23 38.60 -26.33
CA ALA A 531 36.42 39.37 -25.99
C ALA A 531 37.57 39.13 -26.99
N GLN A 532 37.71 37.90 -27.47
CA GLN A 532 38.72 37.52 -28.46
C GLN A 532 38.40 38.10 -29.84
N ASP A 533 37.13 38.07 -30.27
CA ASP A 533 36.68 38.69 -31.52
C ASP A 533 36.87 40.21 -31.51
N ARG A 534 36.56 40.88 -30.38
CA ARG A 534 36.83 42.32 -30.21
C ARG A 534 38.33 42.63 -30.24
N ALA A 535 39.16 41.79 -29.65
CA ALA A 535 40.61 41.95 -29.69
C ALA A 535 41.17 41.76 -31.12
N ASP A 536 40.65 40.80 -31.88
CA ASP A 536 41.02 40.53 -33.27
C ASP A 536 40.55 41.65 -34.22
N GLU A 537 39.36 42.21 -34.02
CA GLU A 537 38.90 43.40 -34.74
C GLU A 537 39.78 44.62 -34.45
N ALA A 538 40.07 44.90 -33.17
CA ALA A 538 40.97 45.99 -32.79
C ALA A 538 42.38 45.82 -33.39
N ALA A 539 42.90 44.59 -33.44
CA ALA A 539 44.18 44.29 -34.08
C ALA A 539 44.15 44.46 -35.60
N ARG A 540 43.02 44.16 -36.26
CA ARG A 540 42.81 44.39 -37.70
C ARG A 540 42.67 45.87 -38.03
N GLU A 541 41.99 46.65 -37.19
CA GLU A 541 41.90 48.11 -37.33
C GLU A 541 43.25 48.80 -37.11
N ALA A 542 44.01 48.39 -36.09
CA ALA A 542 45.37 48.88 -35.86
C ALA A 542 46.32 48.58 -37.05
N LYS A 543 46.15 47.42 -37.70
CA LYS A 543 46.89 47.08 -38.93
C LYS A 543 46.44 47.89 -40.16
N ARG A 544 45.17 48.32 -40.23
CA ARG A 544 44.65 49.18 -41.31
C ARG A 544 45.01 50.66 -41.13
N ALA A 545 45.21 51.11 -39.90
CA ALA A 545 45.60 52.48 -39.57
C ALA A 545 47.12 52.76 -39.67
N ALA A 546 47.94 51.73 -39.98
CA ALA A 546 49.39 51.90 -40.16
C ALA A 546 49.72 52.56 -41.51
N PRO A 547 50.37 53.74 -41.56
CA PRO A 547 50.74 54.38 -42.82
C PRO A 547 51.93 53.65 -43.48
N ARG A 548 51.80 53.35 -44.77
CA ARG A 548 52.91 52.89 -45.61
C ARG A 548 53.90 54.06 -45.78
N ARG A 549 55.06 54.01 -45.13
CA ARG A 549 56.23 54.79 -45.59
C ARG A 549 57.57 54.05 -45.41
N SER A 550 58.38 54.33 -46.42
CA SER A 550 59.64 53.76 -46.89
C SER A 550 60.83 53.81 -45.92
N THR A 551 61.69 52.78 -46.04
CA THR A 551 63.16 52.79 -45.93
C THR A 551 63.84 54.01 -45.28
N SER A 552 64.49 53.79 -44.13
CA SER A 552 65.87 54.21 -43.82
C SER A 552 66.20 53.97 -42.34
N ARG A 553 67.49 53.69 -42.09
CA ARG A 553 68.18 53.26 -40.88
C ARG A 553 67.91 54.02 -39.55
N THR A 554 68.18 53.26 -38.48
CA THR A 554 68.67 53.62 -37.12
C THR A 554 67.70 54.18 -36.06
N SER A 555 67.33 53.27 -35.13
CA SER A 555 67.07 53.33 -33.67
C SER A 555 66.88 54.72 -33.00
N PRO A 556 65.81 54.93 -32.18
CA PRO A 556 65.86 54.57 -30.75
C PRO A 556 64.48 54.22 -30.12
N LEU A 557 63.76 53.23 -30.67
CA LEU A 557 62.44 52.81 -30.14
C LEU A 557 62.38 51.35 -29.65
N ASP A 558 63.52 50.64 -29.67
CA ASP A 558 63.61 49.22 -29.28
C ASP A 558 63.69 48.97 -27.75
N SER A 559 63.71 50.02 -26.93
CA SER A 559 63.79 49.91 -25.46
C SER A 559 62.46 50.09 -24.73
N LEU A 560 61.38 50.54 -25.40
CA LEU A 560 60.06 50.72 -24.78
C LEU A 560 59.06 49.60 -25.12
N LEU A 561 59.29 48.84 -26.20
CA LEU A 561 58.47 47.68 -26.57
C LEU A 561 58.89 46.37 -25.87
N ARG A 562 59.96 46.40 -25.07
CA ARG A 562 60.42 45.23 -24.29
C ARG A 562 59.96 45.23 -22.81
N SER A 563 59.35 46.31 -22.32
CA SER A 563 58.90 46.42 -20.92
C SER A 563 57.39 46.21 -20.69
N ALA A 564 56.59 46.05 -21.75
CA ALA A 564 55.17 45.69 -21.62
C ALA A 564 54.90 44.18 -21.76
N GLY A 565 55.90 43.40 -22.20
CA GLY A 565 55.78 41.97 -22.50
C GLY A 565 56.09 41.00 -21.35
N THR A 566 56.33 41.46 -20.11
CA THR A 566 56.75 40.59 -18.99
C THR A 566 55.90 40.71 -17.72
N GLN A 567 54.73 41.37 -17.77
CA GLN A 567 53.78 41.37 -16.65
C GLN A 567 52.47 40.60 -16.89
N LEU A 568 52.12 40.25 -18.14
CA LEU A 568 50.94 39.42 -18.43
C LEU A 568 51.25 37.90 -18.53
N GLY A 569 52.53 37.53 -18.61
CA GLY A 569 52.97 36.13 -18.75
C GLY A 569 53.16 35.36 -17.44
N ARG A 570 52.94 35.98 -16.27
CA ARG A 570 53.20 35.36 -14.95
C ARG A 570 51.96 35.02 -14.12
N GLU A 571 50.76 35.29 -14.63
CA GLU A 571 49.50 34.94 -13.94
C GLU A 571 48.73 33.80 -14.63
N ILE A 572 48.97 33.54 -15.91
CA ILE A 572 48.25 32.50 -16.69
C ILE A 572 48.90 31.10 -16.58
N THR A 573 50.14 31.00 -16.10
CA THR A 573 50.84 29.71 -15.95
C THR A 573 50.58 28.99 -14.61
N ARG A 574 49.74 29.54 -13.72
CA ARG A 574 49.38 28.90 -12.43
C ARG A 574 48.03 28.20 -12.39
N SER A 575 47.19 28.25 -13.44
CA SER A 575 45.87 27.60 -13.44
C SER A 575 45.74 26.38 -14.36
N ILE A 576 46.76 26.03 -15.15
CA ILE A 576 46.66 24.97 -16.18
C ILE A 576 47.35 23.64 -15.80
N PHE A 577 48.09 23.56 -14.68
CA PHE A 577 48.54 22.28 -14.10
C PHE A 577 48.37 22.27 -12.58
N GLY A 578 47.15 22.03 -12.12
CA GLY A 578 46.80 21.79 -10.72
C GLY A 578 46.49 20.32 -10.47
N THR A 579 47.53 19.50 -10.32
CA THR A 579 47.44 18.12 -9.84
C THR A 579 47.10 18.06 -8.34
N ARG A 580 46.14 17.19 -8.05
CA ARG A 580 45.79 16.54 -6.77
C ARG A 580 46.97 16.32 -5.79
N ARG A 581 46.75 16.64 -4.50
CA ARG A 581 46.74 15.72 -3.32
C ARG A 581 47.00 16.46 -1.99
N ARG A 582 46.09 16.34 -1.02
CA ARG A 582 46.15 15.28 0.01
C ARG A 582 44.77 15.04 0.59
#